data_AF-A0A022PJY8-F1
#
_entry.id   AF-A0A022PJY8-F1
#
_cell.length_a   1.000
_cell.length_b   1.000
_cell.length_c   1.000
_cell.angle_alpha   90.00
_cell.angle_beta   90.00
_cell.angle_gamma   90.00
#
_symmetry.space_group_name_H-M   'P 1'
#
loop_
_entity.id
_entity.type
_entity.pdbx_description
1 polymer ?
#
loop_
_entity_poly.entity_id
_entity_poly.type
_entity_poly.pdbx_seq_one_letter_code
_entity_poly.pdbx_strand_id
1 'polypeptide(L)' 'MDITITISGNWRVTFEFIDGDAYIVNYEDYH' A
#
# COMPACT_ATOMS: atom_id res chain seq x y z
N MET A 1 -8.40 -5.69 -6.33
CA MET A 1 -7.51 -6.65 -5.63
C MET A 1 -6.53 -5.81 -4.85
N ASP A 2 -6.43 -6.06 -3.55
CA ASP A 2 -5.60 -5.21 -2.69
C ASP A 2 -4.24 -5.85 -2.49
N ILE A 3 -3.20 -5.03 -2.60
CA ILE A 3 -1.81 -5.46 -2.43
C ILE A 3 -1.16 -4.57 -1.37
N THR A 4 -0.64 -5.20 -0.32
CA THR A 4 0.13 -4.52 0.72
C THR A 4 1.60 -4.84 0.55
N ILE A 5 2.44 -3.81 0.47
CA ILE A 5 3.90 -3.90 0.37
C ILE A 5 4.52 -3.39 1.68
N THR A 6 5.50 -4.13 2.20
CA THR A 6 6.32 -3.70 3.34
C THR A 6 7.64 -3.16 2.80
N ILE A 7 7.95 -1.89 3.08
CA ILE A 7 9.12 -1.20 2.51
C ILE A 7 10.34 -1.32 3.44
N SER A 8 10.16 -1.09 4.75
CA SER A 8 11.16 -1.33 5.80
C SER A 8 10.57 -1.05 7.19
N GLY A 9 11.01 -1.76 8.23
CA GLY A 9 10.47 -1.58 9.59
C GLY A 9 8.98 -1.93 9.66
N ASN A 10 8.18 -1.08 10.31
CA ASN A 10 6.72 -1.22 10.42
C ASN A 10 5.94 -0.50 9.31
N TRP A 11 6.61 0.05 8.30
CA TRP A 11 5.97 0.86 7.27
C TRP A 11 5.26 -0.03 6.25
N ARG A 12 3.95 0.20 6.10
CA ARG A 12 3.08 -0.55 5.19
C ARG A 12 2.31 0.40 4.27
N VAL A 13 2.29 0.06 2.99
CA VAL A 13 1.49 0.76 1.99
C VAL A 13 0.57 -0.24 1.31
N THR A 14 -0.71 0.10 1.24
CA THR A 14 -1.73 -0.71 0.54
C THR A 14 -2.20 0.00 -0.70
N PHE A 15 -2.26 -0.76 -1.79
CA PHE A 15 -2.73 -0.32 -3.08
C PHE A 15 -3.98 -1.09 -3.49
N GLU A 16 -4.90 -0.39 -4.13
CA GLU A 16 -5.98 -0.98 -4.90
C GLU A 16 -5.61 -0.92 -6.39
N PHE A 17 -5.76 -2.04 -7.09
CA PHE A 17 -5.60 -2.11 -8.54
C PHE A 17 -6.96 -2.09 -9.24
N ILE A 18 -7.15 -1.07 -10.10
CA ILE A 18 -8.35 -0.87 -10.91
C ILE A 18 -7.91 -0.58 -12.34
N ASP A 19 -8.36 -1.38 -13.29
CA ASP A 19 -8.13 -1.21 -14.74
C ASP A 19 -6.66 -1.01 -15.16
N GLY A 20 -5.72 -1.59 -14.40
CA GLY A 20 -4.29 -1.53 -14.66
C GLY A 20 -3.55 -0.39 -13.95
N ASP A 21 -4.30 0.50 -13.29
CA ASP A 21 -3.76 1.58 -12.47
C ASP A 21 -3.70 1.18 -10.99
N ALA A 22 -2.72 1.73 -10.28
CA ALA A 22 -2.51 1.50 -8.85
C ALA A 22 -2.87 2.76 -8.05
N TYR A 23 -3.75 2.61 -7.07
CA TYR A 23 -4.21 3.69 -6.20
C TYR A 23 -3.78 3.42 -4.77
N ILE A 24 -3.16 4.40 -4.10
CA ILE A 24 -2.84 4.28 -2.67
C ILE A 24 -4.11 4.48 -1.87
N VAL A 25 -4.50 3.47 -1.10
CA VAL A 25 -5.71 3.50 -0.26
C VAL A 25 -5.39 3.49 1.23
N ASN A 26 -4.17 3.09 1.61
CA ASN A 26 -3.69 3.20 2.98
C ASN A 26 -2.18 3.41 3.03
N TYR A 27 -1.76 4.22 3.99
CA TYR A 27 -0.36 4.50 4.31
C TYR A 27 -0.20 4.48 5.83
N GLU A 28 0.41 3.42 6.34
CA GLU A 28 0.70 3.25 7.75
C GLU A 28 2.19 3.45 7.99
N ASP A 29 2.51 4.63 8.52
CA ASP A 29 3.81 4.97 9.07
C ASP A 29 3.70 4.89 10.61
N TYR A 30 4.50 4.02 11.21
CA TYR A 30 4.77 4.06 12.65
C TYR A 30 6.10 4.79 12.81
N HIS A 31 6.03 6.04 13.29
CA HIS A 31 7.18 6.91 13.53
C HIS A 31 8.20 6.26 14.47
#